data_AF-A0A7D3Y2X0-F1
#
_entry.id   AF-A0A7D3Y2X0-F1
#
_cell.length_a   1.000
_cell.length_b   1.000
_cell.length_c   1.000
_cell.angle_alpha   90.00
_cell.angle_beta   90.00
_cell.angle_gamma   90.00
#
_symmetry.space_group_name_H-M   'P 1'
#
loop_
_entity.id
_entity.type
_entity.pdbx_description
1 polymer ?
#
loop_
_entity_poly.entity_id
_entity_poly.type
_entity_poly.pdbx_seq_one_letter_code
_entity_poly.pdbx_strand_id
1 'polypeptide(L)'
;MKPGFHRIVLFISTMILLLTSSSVPDRETKTKDRETIFHPYSDVTVPKLKDLIRRRGFRLYTDQKPYLLGYSYDGTYMATVLYDPEVKFYRIDIHHTVENRLEETVYVPRGGELDKAVEKGSASEEEELLKGAQETLDMGYRIQVPVQPQEYSIQQKAQAGTGNWRVYPDIKRDRVLWQAEDGTSRWSVTSLILNKGDRMKPYWMLAAPPGSKGKWTLVANRKSEKNGPQVFVYTVDSSRLPMDWSEKHTQKRLKEWISGKREVVFQGDWTKKGPECMLVVRDAVYSRIDPQGGIGYEGEVKGFILINSLGNVQYRGNTAGLVYKEKVRLDPTIPKSDETHYRMLLTVGRNKSGSKERNLTVDQLDKEDQVVRTYEWKWNEERGEFQLRETQRS
;
A
#
# COMPACT_ATOMS: atom_id res chain seq x y z
N MET A 1 -10.37 2.36 -69.25
CA MET A 1 -11.85 2.40 -69.14
C MET A 1 -12.23 3.45 -68.10
N LYS A 2 -13.35 4.14 -68.36
CA LYS A 2 -13.63 5.54 -68.03
C LYS A 2 -13.47 5.95 -66.54
N PRO A 3 -12.90 7.14 -66.27
CA PRO A 3 -12.99 7.86 -65.01
C PRO A 3 -14.26 8.75 -64.97
N GLY A 4 -14.83 8.94 -63.78
CA GLY A 4 -15.94 9.86 -63.52
C GLY A 4 -15.51 10.93 -62.52
N PHE A 5 -15.24 12.11 -63.05
CA PHE A 5 -14.66 13.29 -62.42
C PHE A 5 -15.78 14.31 -62.14
N HIS A 6 -15.48 15.29 -61.27
CA HIS A 6 -16.12 16.62 -61.06
C HIS A 6 -16.91 16.77 -59.75
N ARG A 7 -16.43 17.56 -58.78
CA ARG A 7 -16.46 19.06 -58.70
C ARG A 7 -17.92 19.54 -58.53
N ILE A 8 -18.33 20.45 -57.66
CA ILE A 8 -17.68 21.63 -57.09
C ILE A 8 -18.67 22.33 -56.11
N VAL A 9 -18.13 23.01 -55.09
CA VAL A 9 -18.56 24.31 -54.50
C VAL A 9 -19.79 24.44 -53.57
N LEU A 10 -19.46 24.97 -52.38
CA LEU A 10 -20.27 25.72 -51.41
C LEU A 10 -20.97 26.95 -52.01
N PHE A 11 -22.20 27.26 -51.59
CA PHE A 11 -22.62 28.66 -51.41
C PHE A 11 -23.67 28.80 -50.30
N ILE A 12 -23.45 29.82 -49.47
CA ILE A 12 -24.26 30.28 -48.34
C ILE A 12 -25.21 31.38 -48.85
N SER A 13 -26.47 31.44 -48.40
CA SER A 13 -27.19 32.69 -48.10
C SER A 13 -28.58 32.47 -47.48
N THR A 14 -28.66 32.78 -46.18
CA THR A 14 -29.53 33.77 -45.52
C THR A 14 -30.86 34.21 -46.15
N MET A 15 -31.97 34.05 -45.39
CA MET A 15 -33.01 35.05 -45.03
C MET A 15 -34.17 34.32 -44.31
N ILE A 16 -34.55 34.57 -43.04
CA ILE A 16 -35.05 35.75 -42.31
C ILE A 16 -36.60 35.84 -42.26
N LEU A 17 -37.12 35.84 -41.01
CA LEU A 17 -38.41 36.35 -40.47
C LEU A 17 -39.71 35.56 -40.86
N LEU A 18 -40.77 35.37 -40.05
CA LEU A 18 -41.29 36.00 -38.82
C LEU A 18 -42.36 35.09 -38.16
N LEU A 19 -42.36 35.06 -36.82
CA LEU A 19 -43.44 34.91 -35.83
C LEU A 19 -44.83 34.34 -36.21
N THR A 20 -45.32 33.38 -35.41
CA THR A 20 -46.60 33.54 -34.70
C THR A 20 -46.58 32.82 -33.35
N SER A 21 -47.10 33.55 -32.36
CA SER A 21 -47.33 33.18 -30.97
C SER A 21 -48.42 32.12 -30.82
N SER A 22 -48.22 31.16 -29.93
CA SER A 22 -49.31 30.61 -29.12
C SER A 22 -48.79 30.27 -27.73
N SER A 23 -49.58 30.69 -26.76
CA SER A 23 -49.27 30.82 -25.34
C SER A 23 -49.94 29.70 -24.53
N VAL A 24 -49.24 29.24 -23.47
CA VAL A 24 -49.74 28.64 -22.21
C VAL A 24 -50.07 27.12 -22.25
N PRO A 25 -49.85 26.32 -21.17
CA PRO A 25 -49.46 26.68 -19.80
C PRO A 25 -48.19 25.99 -19.23
N ASP A 26 -47.72 26.61 -18.15
CA ASP A 26 -46.95 26.07 -17.05
C ASP A 26 -47.09 24.56 -16.82
N ARG A 27 -45.98 23.86 -17.00
CA ARG A 27 -45.63 22.75 -16.13
C ARG A 27 -44.34 23.13 -15.43
N GLU A 28 -44.50 23.64 -14.21
CA GLU A 28 -43.53 23.41 -13.14
C GLU A 28 -43.32 21.89 -13.01
N THR A 29 -42.44 21.34 -13.84
CA THR A 29 -41.75 20.11 -13.46
C THR A 29 -40.88 20.48 -12.28
N LYS A 30 -41.45 20.28 -11.10
CA LYS A 30 -40.72 20.07 -9.84
C LYS A 30 -39.53 19.17 -10.15
N THR A 31 -38.37 19.79 -10.32
CA THR A 31 -37.06 19.16 -10.26
C THR A 31 -36.87 18.66 -8.83
N LYS A 32 -37.52 17.54 -8.53
CA LYS A 32 -37.21 16.69 -7.38
C LYS A 32 -35.74 16.30 -7.50
N ASP A 33 -34.97 16.73 -6.50
CA ASP A 33 -33.68 16.18 -6.10
C ASP A 33 -32.71 15.81 -7.24
N ARG A 34 -32.08 16.83 -7.83
CA ARG A 34 -30.66 16.63 -8.18
C ARG A 34 -29.92 16.52 -6.85
N GLU A 35 -29.71 15.29 -6.39
CA GLU A 35 -28.72 15.00 -5.35
C GLU A 35 -27.45 15.78 -5.69
N THR A 36 -27.10 16.76 -4.85
CA THR A 36 -25.84 17.49 -5.01
C THR A 36 -24.71 16.47 -4.91
N ILE A 37 -24.09 16.19 -6.05
CA ILE A 37 -22.94 15.31 -6.16
C ILE A 37 -21.86 15.86 -5.23
N PHE A 38 -21.38 15.05 -4.29
CA PHE A 38 -20.24 15.43 -3.46
C PHE A 38 -19.03 15.65 -4.37
N HIS A 39 -18.46 16.85 -4.34
CA HIS A 39 -17.26 17.22 -5.09
C HIS A 39 -16.04 17.10 -4.17
N PRO A 40 -15.31 15.98 -4.20
CA PRO A 40 -14.17 15.78 -3.31
C PRO A 40 -13.06 16.77 -3.68
N TYR A 41 -12.30 17.23 -2.67
CA TYR A 41 -11.09 18.05 -2.85
C TYR A 41 -11.34 19.44 -3.49
N SER A 42 -12.56 19.99 -3.36
CA SER A 42 -12.89 21.35 -3.78
C SER A 42 -12.39 22.44 -2.82
N ASP A 43 -12.03 22.06 -1.60
CA ASP A 43 -11.57 23.00 -0.58
C ASP A 43 -10.14 23.46 -0.84
N VAL A 44 -9.90 24.76 -0.63
CA VAL A 44 -8.55 25.37 -0.69
C VAL A 44 -7.74 25.16 0.59
N THR A 45 -8.37 24.64 1.64
CA THR A 45 -7.77 24.31 2.94
C THR A 45 -8.25 22.93 3.38
N VAL A 46 -7.57 22.33 4.36
CA VAL A 46 -8.07 21.09 4.97
C VAL A 46 -9.41 21.40 5.67
N PRO A 47 -10.52 20.76 5.27
CA PRO A 47 -11.83 21.04 5.85
C PRO A 47 -11.88 20.55 7.30
N LYS A 48 -12.55 21.31 8.17
CA LYS A 48 -12.83 20.84 9.54
C LYS A 48 -13.72 19.61 9.49
N LEU A 49 -13.43 18.62 10.34
CA LEU A 49 -14.14 17.35 10.37
C LEU A 49 -15.65 17.55 10.54
N LYS A 50 -16.04 18.45 11.44
CA LYS A 50 -17.45 18.79 11.73
C LYS A 50 -18.23 19.20 10.48
N ASP A 51 -17.57 19.87 9.54
CA ASP A 51 -18.19 20.38 8.32
C ASP A 51 -18.16 19.27 7.26
N LEU A 52 -17.01 18.61 7.09
CA LEU A 52 -16.81 17.54 6.11
C LEU A 52 -17.81 16.39 6.28
N ILE A 53 -17.95 15.86 7.49
CA ILE A 53 -18.78 14.67 7.77
C ILE A 53 -20.29 14.92 7.61
N ARG A 54 -20.70 16.20 7.61
CA ARG A 54 -22.07 16.64 7.39
C ARG A 54 -22.39 16.93 5.93
N ARG A 55 -21.39 17.00 5.04
CA ARG A 55 -21.63 17.28 3.61
C ARG A 55 -22.46 16.18 2.98
N ARG A 56 -23.51 16.60 2.27
CA ARG A 56 -24.36 15.68 1.48
C ARG A 56 -23.48 14.90 0.50
N GLY A 57 -23.61 13.58 0.50
CA GLY A 57 -22.84 12.66 -0.35
C GLY A 57 -21.46 12.24 0.19
N PHE A 58 -20.94 12.83 1.27
CA PHE A 58 -19.63 12.44 1.81
C PHE A 58 -19.58 10.99 2.31
N ARG A 59 -20.65 10.55 2.97
CA ARG A 59 -20.80 9.13 3.38
C ARG A 59 -20.80 8.19 2.19
N LEU A 60 -21.58 8.49 1.15
CA LEU A 60 -21.64 7.67 -0.07
C LEU A 60 -20.26 7.58 -0.76
N TYR A 61 -19.48 8.66 -0.72
CA TYR A 61 -18.10 8.66 -1.20
C TYR A 61 -17.21 7.74 -0.35
N THR A 62 -17.23 7.92 0.97
CA THR A 62 -16.37 7.20 1.91
C THR A 62 -16.76 5.73 2.13
N ASP A 63 -17.99 5.33 1.80
CA ASP A 63 -18.42 3.94 1.70
C ASP A 63 -17.70 3.18 0.56
N GLN A 64 -17.24 3.92 -0.46
CA GLN A 64 -16.63 3.34 -1.66
C GLN A 64 -15.11 3.43 -1.64
N LYS A 65 -14.57 4.58 -1.21
CA LYS A 65 -13.14 4.90 -1.25
C LYS A 65 -12.74 5.84 -0.10
N PRO A 66 -11.49 5.75 0.38
CA PRO A 66 -11.00 6.68 1.40
C PRO A 66 -10.95 8.10 0.85
N TYR A 67 -11.22 9.08 1.70
CA TYR A 67 -10.99 10.50 1.45
C TYR A 67 -9.62 10.88 2.01
N LEU A 68 -8.72 11.44 1.21
CA LEU A 68 -7.42 11.90 1.73
C LEU A 68 -7.62 13.29 2.33
N LEU A 69 -7.54 13.41 3.65
CA LEU A 69 -7.85 14.66 4.33
C LEU A 69 -6.79 15.73 4.07
N GLY A 70 -5.53 15.36 4.14
CA GLY A 70 -4.41 16.27 3.99
C GLY A 70 -3.08 15.68 4.43
N TYR A 71 -2.02 16.49 4.29
CA TYR A 71 -0.71 16.24 4.85
C TYR A 71 -0.40 17.17 6.02
N SER A 72 0.56 16.78 6.84
CA SER A 72 1.28 17.71 7.71
C SER A 72 2.09 18.72 6.88
N TYR A 73 2.43 19.87 7.48
CA TYR A 73 3.17 20.94 6.79
C TYR A 73 4.50 20.46 6.17
N ASP A 74 5.21 19.58 6.88
CA ASP A 74 6.48 18.98 6.47
C ASP A 74 6.31 17.71 5.61
N GLY A 75 5.06 17.27 5.38
CA GLY A 75 4.74 16.05 4.66
C GLY A 75 5.08 14.74 5.40
N THR A 76 5.46 14.81 6.68
CA THR A 76 5.77 13.64 7.52
C THR A 76 4.55 12.75 7.73
N TYR A 77 3.36 13.34 7.87
CA TYR A 77 2.11 12.62 8.10
C TYR A 77 1.08 12.89 7.01
N MET A 78 0.22 11.91 6.76
CA MET A 78 -0.97 12.02 5.92
C MET A 78 -2.16 11.40 6.62
N ALA A 79 -3.33 12.04 6.56
CA ALA A 79 -4.57 11.48 7.12
C ALA A 79 -5.52 11.01 6.02
N THR A 80 -6.16 9.87 6.23
CA THR A 80 -7.28 9.39 5.41
C THR A 80 -8.53 9.24 6.25
N VAL A 81 -9.70 9.43 5.65
CA VAL A 81 -11.01 9.27 6.28
C VAL A 81 -11.76 8.20 5.53
N LEU A 82 -12.27 7.20 6.24
CA LEU A 82 -13.06 6.12 5.68
C LEU A 82 -14.27 5.87 6.57
N TYR A 83 -15.41 5.55 5.97
CA TYR A 83 -16.57 5.17 6.73
C TYR A 83 -16.50 3.69 7.13
N ASP A 84 -16.61 3.40 8.43
CA ASP A 84 -16.63 2.04 8.95
C ASP A 84 -18.07 1.62 9.29
N PRO A 85 -18.68 0.72 8.48
CA PRO A 85 -20.06 0.32 8.69
C PRO A 85 -20.27 -0.58 9.91
N GLU A 86 -19.22 -1.23 10.44
CA GLU A 86 -19.34 -2.15 11.58
C GLU A 86 -19.52 -1.38 12.88
N VAL A 87 -18.61 -0.44 13.16
CA VAL A 87 -18.68 0.41 14.35
C VAL A 87 -19.61 1.61 14.18
N LYS A 88 -19.98 1.90 12.94
CA LYS A 88 -20.80 3.02 12.50
C LYS A 88 -20.15 4.41 12.52
N PHE A 89 -18.85 4.53 12.77
CA PHE A 89 -18.09 5.79 12.81
C PHE A 89 -17.32 6.05 11.50
N TYR A 90 -16.84 7.27 11.31
CA TYR A 90 -15.73 7.52 10.40
C TYR A 90 -14.43 7.18 11.11
N ARG A 91 -13.63 6.32 10.49
CA ARG A 91 -12.27 6.01 10.90
C ARG A 91 -11.31 6.97 10.21
N ILE A 92 -10.44 7.61 10.98
CA ILE A 92 -9.41 8.51 10.49
C ILE A 92 -8.06 7.86 10.79
N ASP A 93 -7.37 7.45 9.74
CA ASP A 93 -6.08 6.79 9.81
C ASP A 93 -4.98 7.80 9.50
N ILE A 94 -4.03 7.98 10.42
CA ILE A 94 -2.87 8.88 10.29
C ILE A 94 -1.64 8.05 9.98
N HIS A 95 -1.00 8.33 8.86
CA HIS A 95 0.10 7.55 8.33
C HIS A 95 1.39 8.36 8.31
N HIS A 96 2.49 7.79 8.80
CA HIS A 96 3.82 8.34 8.62
C HIS A 96 4.34 8.00 7.22
N THR A 97 4.61 9.02 6.42
CA THR A 97 4.96 8.88 5.00
C THR A 97 6.36 8.32 4.81
N VAL A 98 7.32 8.68 5.66
CA VAL A 98 8.70 8.17 5.53
C VAL A 98 8.84 6.71 6.01
N GLU A 99 8.17 6.35 7.10
CA GLU A 99 8.22 5.02 7.68
C GLU A 99 7.17 4.05 7.10
N ASN A 100 6.24 4.56 6.29
CA ASN A 100 5.16 3.80 5.68
C ASN A 100 4.35 2.99 6.70
N ARG A 101 3.98 3.62 7.82
CA ARG A 101 3.22 2.99 8.90
C ARG A 101 1.98 3.79 9.26
N LEU A 102 0.97 3.09 9.78
CA LEU A 102 -0.12 3.69 10.53
C LEU A 102 0.43 4.11 11.90
N GLU A 103 0.30 5.39 12.23
CA GLU A 103 0.71 5.96 13.52
C GLU A 103 -0.44 5.92 14.51
N GLU A 104 -1.61 6.36 14.06
CA GLU A 104 -2.77 6.50 14.93
C GLU A 104 -4.05 6.35 14.12
N THR A 105 -5.07 5.81 14.79
CA THR A 105 -6.44 5.77 14.30
C THR A 105 -7.32 6.48 15.31
N VAL A 106 -8.05 7.49 14.85
CA VAL A 106 -9.09 8.16 15.65
C VAL A 106 -10.45 7.97 14.99
N TYR A 107 -11.52 8.03 15.78
CA TYR A 107 -12.89 7.83 15.30
C TYR A 107 -13.72 9.10 15.50
N VAL A 108 -14.56 9.42 14.52
CA VAL A 108 -15.55 10.49 14.63
C VAL A 108 -16.95 10.02 14.27
N PRO A 109 -17.99 10.51 14.98
CA PRO A 109 -19.37 10.08 14.79
C PRO A 109 -19.91 10.47 13.41
N ARG A 110 -21.09 9.96 13.04
CA ARG A 110 -21.76 10.41 11.82
C ARG A 110 -22.29 11.83 11.99
N GLY A 111 -22.30 12.61 10.91
CA GLY A 111 -22.86 13.97 10.90
C GLY A 111 -24.28 14.07 11.49
N GLY A 112 -25.17 13.14 11.13
CA GLY A 112 -26.54 13.11 11.66
C GLY A 112 -26.69 12.62 13.10
N GLU A 113 -25.66 12.05 13.72
CA GLU A 113 -25.65 11.72 15.15
C GLU A 113 -25.31 12.96 15.98
N LEU A 114 -24.42 13.82 15.48
CA LEU A 114 -24.12 15.13 16.08
C LEU A 114 -25.34 16.05 16.08
N ASP A 115 -26.15 16.01 15.01
CA ASP A 115 -27.34 16.87 14.93
C ASP A 115 -28.40 16.49 15.99
N LYS A 116 -28.51 15.20 16.31
CA LYS A 116 -29.40 14.70 17.38
C LYS A 116 -28.88 14.99 18.79
N ALA A 117 -27.56 15.07 18.95
CA ALA A 117 -26.94 15.43 20.21
C ALA A 117 -27.16 16.91 20.57
N VAL A 118 -27.03 17.80 19.58
CA VAL A 118 -27.27 19.24 19.73
C VAL A 118 -28.72 19.52 20.15
N GLU A 119 -29.69 18.77 19.63
CA GLU A 119 -31.10 18.86 20.01
C GLU A 119 -31.38 18.50 21.48
N LYS A 120 -30.48 17.76 22.15
CA LYS A 120 -30.63 17.34 23.56
C LYS A 120 -29.97 18.27 24.58
N GLY A 121 -29.30 19.34 24.16
CA GLY A 121 -28.84 20.41 25.05
C GLY A 121 -27.70 20.05 26.01
N SER A 122 -26.99 18.94 25.81
CA SER A 122 -25.80 18.55 26.56
C SER A 122 -24.63 18.32 25.60
N ALA A 123 -23.42 18.72 25.98
CA ALA A 123 -22.20 18.32 25.26
C ALA A 123 -22.15 16.79 25.24
N SER A 124 -22.49 16.20 24.09
CA SER A 124 -22.57 14.76 23.94
C SER A 124 -21.16 14.17 23.83
N GLU A 125 -20.97 12.93 24.26
CA GLU A 125 -19.70 12.18 24.08
C GLU A 125 -19.20 12.23 22.63
N GLU A 126 -20.12 12.26 21.66
CA GLU A 126 -19.86 12.44 20.24
C GLU A 126 -19.18 13.77 19.88
N GLU A 127 -19.50 14.85 20.58
CA GLU A 127 -18.92 16.18 20.37
C GLU A 127 -17.51 16.23 20.97
N GLU A 128 -17.29 15.59 22.13
CA GLU A 128 -15.96 15.43 22.71
C GLU A 128 -15.05 14.57 21.82
N LEU A 129 -15.55 13.47 21.27
CA LEU A 129 -14.82 12.64 20.31
C LEU A 129 -14.44 13.41 19.05
N LEU A 130 -15.38 14.17 18.49
CA LEU A 130 -15.13 15.02 17.32
C LEU A 130 -14.07 16.10 17.62
N LYS A 131 -14.16 16.74 18.79
CA LYS A 131 -13.20 17.74 19.23
C LYS A 131 -11.81 17.13 19.42
N GLY A 132 -11.72 16.00 20.12
CA GLY A 132 -10.46 15.28 20.34
C GLY A 132 -9.81 14.86 19.01
N ALA A 133 -10.58 14.28 18.08
CA ALA A 133 -10.07 13.93 16.76
C ALA A 133 -9.58 15.16 15.97
N GLN A 134 -10.30 16.28 16.04
CA GLN A 134 -9.88 17.53 15.40
C GLN A 134 -8.61 18.10 16.03
N GLU A 135 -8.46 18.04 17.36
CA GLU A 135 -7.25 18.46 18.09
C GLU A 135 -6.05 17.56 17.74
N THR A 136 -6.25 16.23 17.66
CA THR A 136 -5.21 15.29 17.20
C THR A 136 -4.70 15.67 15.80
N LEU A 137 -5.60 15.99 14.88
CA LEU A 137 -5.22 16.39 13.51
C LEU A 137 -4.54 17.77 13.47
N ASP A 138 -5.10 18.78 14.15
CA ASP A 138 -4.63 20.16 14.03
C ASP A 138 -3.35 20.42 14.83
N MET A 139 -3.29 19.89 16.07
CA MET A 139 -2.22 20.17 17.03
C MET A 139 -1.21 19.04 17.13
N GLY A 140 -1.69 17.78 17.13
CA GLY A 140 -0.83 16.59 17.22
C GLY A 140 -0.01 16.39 15.95
N TYR A 141 -0.68 16.10 14.84
CA TYR A 141 -0.02 15.77 13.56
C TYR A 141 0.04 16.93 12.56
N ARG A 142 -0.63 18.05 12.88
CA ARG A 142 -0.65 19.29 12.08
C ARG A 142 -1.09 19.08 10.63
N ILE A 143 -2.12 18.26 10.41
CA ILE A 143 -2.71 17.99 9.10
C ILE A 143 -3.42 19.24 8.58
N GLN A 144 -2.70 20.06 7.80
CA GLN A 144 -3.13 21.41 7.41
C GLN A 144 -2.99 21.67 5.91
N VAL A 145 -2.27 20.80 5.19
CA VAL A 145 -2.06 20.97 3.76
C VAL A 145 -3.10 20.15 2.99
N PRO A 146 -3.99 20.80 2.21
CA PRO A 146 -4.98 20.09 1.42
C PRO A 146 -4.32 19.29 0.31
N VAL A 147 -5.04 18.30 -0.19
CA VAL A 147 -4.55 17.40 -1.24
C VAL A 147 -5.49 17.39 -2.43
N GLN A 148 -4.92 17.21 -3.61
CA GLN A 148 -5.65 16.93 -4.84
C GLN A 148 -5.14 15.61 -5.42
N PRO A 149 -5.62 14.46 -4.89
CA PRO A 149 -5.22 13.18 -5.40
C PRO A 149 -5.73 12.97 -6.83
N GLN A 150 -4.91 12.30 -7.62
CA GLN A 150 -5.31 11.80 -8.93
C GLN A 150 -5.79 10.37 -8.78
N GLU A 151 -6.99 10.10 -9.29
CA GLU A 151 -7.60 8.77 -9.24
C GLU A 151 -7.32 7.99 -10.52
N TYR A 152 -7.01 6.71 -10.34
CA TYR A 152 -6.64 5.80 -11.41
C TYR A 152 -7.42 4.50 -11.23
N SER A 153 -7.83 3.90 -12.34
CA SER A 153 -8.28 2.50 -12.30
C SER A 153 -7.13 1.57 -11.93
N ILE A 154 -7.46 0.43 -11.34
CA ILE A 154 -6.48 -0.53 -10.81
C ILE A 154 -5.56 -1.14 -11.89
N GLN A 155 -5.83 -0.94 -13.19
CA GLN A 155 -4.96 -1.40 -14.27
C GLN A 155 -4.11 -0.28 -14.89
N GLN A 156 -4.36 0.97 -14.53
CA GLN A 156 -3.68 2.12 -15.11
C GLN A 156 -2.31 2.36 -14.47
N LYS A 157 -1.38 2.79 -15.32
CA LYS A 157 -0.11 3.39 -14.88
C LYS A 157 -0.32 4.89 -14.64
N ALA A 158 0.02 5.35 -13.44
CA ALA A 158 -0.01 6.76 -13.11
C ALA A 158 1.34 7.41 -13.40
N GLN A 159 1.31 8.63 -13.93
CA GLN A 159 2.50 9.47 -14.00
C GLN A 159 2.75 10.08 -12.62
N ALA A 160 3.97 9.93 -12.09
CA ALA A 160 4.31 10.38 -10.74
C ALA A 160 5.34 11.51 -10.78
N GLY A 161 4.98 12.65 -10.16
CA GLY A 161 5.86 13.81 -10.02
C GLY A 161 6.34 14.41 -11.35
N THR A 162 7.46 15.13 -11.28
CA THR A 162 8.12 15.73 -12.44
C THR A 162 9.20 14.76 -12.97
N GLY A 163 9.02 14.20 -14.16
CA GLY A 163 9.96 13.27 -14.77
C GLY A 163 9.27 12.17 -15.59
N ASN A 164 9.96 11.05 -15.84
CA ASN A 164 9.42 9.88 -16.54
C ASN A 164 8.91 8.78 -15.60
N TRP A 165 8.71 9.11 -14.32
CA TRP A 165 8.30 8.16 -13.31
C TRP A 165 6.86 7.70 -13.50
N ARG A 166 6.66 6.39 -13.53
CA ARG A 166 5.35 5.76 -13.57
C ARG A 166 5.20 4.80 -12.41
N VAL A 167 4.02 4.79 -11.81
CA VAL A 167 3.68 3.89 -10.70
C VAL A 167 2.42 3.13 -11.03
N TYR A 168 2.41 1.84 -10.72
CA TYR A 168 1.28 0.98 -11.04
C TYR A 168 1.26 -0.27 -10.17
N PRO A 169 0.07 -0.84 -9.93
CA PRO A 169 -0.07 -2.16 -9.35
C PRO A 169 0.16 -3.25 -10.42
N ASP A 170 0.86 -4.32 -10.04
CA ASP A 170 0.89 -5.62 -10.72
C ASP A 170 0.08 -6.60 -9.87
N ILE A 171 -1.14 -6.88 -10.31
CA ILE A 171 -2.12 -7.67 -9.57
C ILE A 171 -1.83 -9.16 -9.79
N LYS A 172 -1.53 -9.87 -8.71
CA LYS A 172 -1.46 -11.33 -8.66
C LYS A 172 -2.69 -11.89 -7.94
N ARG A 173 -2.81 -13.22 -7.93
CA ARG A 173 -3.96 -13.92 -7.32
C ARG A 173 -4.06 -13.68 -5.80
N ASP A 174 -2.92 -13.60 -5.13
CA ASP A 174 -2.75 -13.59 -3.67
C ASP A 174 -2.16 -12.26 -3.14
N ARG A 175 -1.76 -11.34 -4.04
CA ARG A 175 -1.12 -10.08 -3.67
C ARG A 175 -1.20 -9.04 -4.78
N VAL A 176 -0.98 -7.78 -4.42
CA VAL A 176 -0.73 -6.67 -5.35
C VAL A 176 0.69 -6.17 -5.14
N LEU A 177 1.51 -6.24 -6.18
CA LEU A 177 2.87 -5.70 -6.16
C LEU A 177 2.85 -4.29 -6.75
N TRP A 178 3.17 -3.28 -5.95
CA TRP A 178 3.34 -1.93 -6.47
C TRP A 178 4.70 -1.80 -7.13
N GLN A 179 4.71 -1.27 -8.36
CA GLN A 179 5.89 -1.07 -9.18
C GLN A 179 6.11 0.42 -9.41
N ALA A 180 7.37 0.86 -9.37
CA ALA A 180 7.81 2.15 -9.85
C ALA A 180 8.75 1.97 -11.04
N GLU A 181 8.66 2.82 -12.05
CA GLU A 181 9.42 2.72 -13.31
C GLU A 181 9.89 4.12 -13.73
N ASP A 182 11.15 4.30 -14.12
CA ASP A 182 11.71 5.60 -14.54
C ASP A 182 11.88 5.73 -16.07
N GLY A 183 11.34 4.77 -16.83
CA GLY A 183 11.47 4.65 -18.28
C GLY A 183 12.60 3.73 -18.73
N THR A 184 13.64 3.52 -17.91
CA THR A 184 14.75 2.59 -18.21
C THR A 184 14.74 1.38 -17.28
N SER A 185 14.27 1.59 -16.06
CA SER A 185 14.42 0.68 -14.94
C SER A 185 13.11 0.60 -14.16
N ARG A 186 12.92 -0.54 -13.49
CA ARG A 186 11.70 -0.86 -12.72
C ARG A 186 12.09 -1.40 -11.35
N TRP A 187 11.31 -1.04 -10.33
CA TRP A 187 11.47 -1.47 -8.95
C TRP A 187 10.14 -1.96 -8.38
N SER A 188 10.17 -3.07 -7.66
CA SER A 188 9.05 -3.51 -6.83
C SER A 188 9.10 -2.74 -5.50
N VAL A 189 8.24 -1.74 -5.33
CA VAL A 189 8.34 -0.81 -4.19
C VAL A 189 7.73 -1.39 -2.93
N THR A 190 6.60 -2.08 -3.03
CA THR A 190 5.95 -2.73 -1.89
C THR A 190 4.91 -3.75 -2.36
N SER A 191 4.46 -4.61 -1.47
CA SER A 191 3.43 -5.61 -1.75
C SER A 191 2.29 -5.53 -0.74
N LEU A 192 1.06 -5.53 -1.23
CA LEU A 192 -0.13 -5.72 -0.42
C LEU A 192 -0.63 -7.15 -0.60
N ILE A 193 -0.55 -7.98 0.44
CA ILE A 193 -1.05 -9.36 0.43
C ILE A 193 -2.57 -9.36 0.56
N LEU A 194 -3.26 -10.18 -0.23
CA LEU A 194 -4.71 -10.33 -0.23
C LEU A 194 -5.08 -11.68 0.39
N ASN A 195 -5.81 -11.66 1.51
CA ASN A 195 -6.32 -12.88 2.12
C ASN A 195 -7.45 -13.49 1.26
N LYS A 196 -7.77 -14.77 1.51
CA LYS A 196 -8.92 -15.41 0.84
C LYS A 196 -10.20 -14.61 1.11
N GLY A 197 -10.86 -14.16 0.04
CA GLY A 197 -12.06 -13.32 0.11
C GLY A 197 -11.78 -11.82 0.03
N ASP A 198 -10.55 -11.38 0.30
CA ASP A 198 -10.17 -9.98 0.13
C ASP A 198 -10.21 -9.60 -1.36
N ARG A 199 -10.74 -8.40 -1.64
CA ARG A 199 -10.74 -7.84 -3.00
C ARG A 199 -10.29 -6.40 -2.97
N MET A 200 -9.34 -6.06 -3.84
CA MET A 200 -9.02 -4.67 -4.13
C MET A 200 -10.22 -3.99 -4.76
N LYS A 201 -10.42 -2.72 -4.38
CA LYS A 201 -11.32 -1.85 -5.11
C LYS A 201 -10.74 -1.57 -6.51
N PRO A 202 -11.59 -1.30 -7.51
CA PRO A 202 -11.16 -1.10 -8.90
C PRO A 202 -10.42 0.21 -9.15
N TYR A 203 -10.11 0.98 -8.10
CA TYR A 203 -9.44 2.27 -8.18
C TYR A 203 -8.40 2.43 -7.06
N TRP A 204 -7.45 3.31 -7.32
CA TRP A 204 -6.45 3.78 -6.38
C TRP A 204 -6.15 5.25 -6.66
N MET A 205 -5.47 5.90 -5.73
CA MET A 205 -5.14 7.31 -5.78
C MET A 205 -3.66 7.54 -5.63
N LEU A 206 -3.15 8.54 -6.33
CA LEU A 206 -1.80 9.04 -6.21
C LEU A 206 -1.87 10.49 -5.71
N ALA A 207 -1.12 10.80 -4.65
CA ALA A 207 -0.93 12.16 -4.17
C ALA A 207 0.55 12.43 -3.92
N ALA A 208 0.97 13.69 -3.87
CA ALA A 208 2.33 14.07 -3.52
C ALA A 208 2.33 14.90 -2.24
N PRO A 209 3.22 14.62 -1.26
CA PRO A 209 3.42 15.51 -0.12
C PRO A 209 3.85 16.93 -0.57
N PRO A 210 3.51 17.97 0.19
CA PRO A 210 3.90 19.35 -0.12
C PRO A 210 5.42 19.51 -0.25
N GLY A 211 5.86 20.30 -1.23
CA GLY A 211 7.28 20.61 -1.46
C GLY A 211 8.16 19.41 -1.82
N SER A 212 7.58 18.20 -1.95
CA SER A 212 8.35 17.00 -2.18
C SER A 212 8.68 16.80 -3.66
N LYS A 213 9.97 16.71 -3.96
CA LYS A 213 10.45 16.26 -5.28
C LYS A 213 10.74 14.78 -5.20
N GLY A 214 10.08 13.97 -6.03
CA GLY A 214 10.32 12.54 -6.10
C GLY A 214 9.66 11.70 -5.00
N LYS A 215 8.73 12.27 -4.21
CA LYS A 215 7.91 11.49 -3.28
C LYS A 215 6.46 11.46 -3.73
N TRP A 216 5.83 10.32 -3.58
CA TRP A 216 4.42 10.15 -3.93
C TRP A 216 3.78 9.07 -3.08
N THR A 217 2.57 9.33 -2.63
CA THR A 217 1.77 8.46 -1.78
C THR A 217 0.71 7.77 -2.59
N LEU A 218 0.75 6.45 -2.53
CA LEU A 218 -0.22 5.52 -3.07
C LEU A 218 -1.27 5.29 -2.02
N VAL A 219 -2.53 5.49 -2.38
CA VAL A 219 -3.67 5.17 -1.53
C VAL A 219 -4.59 4.23 -2.28
N ALA A 220 -4.79 3.04 -1.73
CA ALA A 220 -5.71 2.07 -2.28
C ALA A 220 -6.62 1.54 -1.18
N ASN A 221 -7.73 0.92 -1.56
CA ASN A 221 -8.66 0.33 -0.61
C ASN A 221 -8.91 -1.13 -1.00
N ARG A 222 -8.99 -1.99 0.02
CA ARG A 222 -9.48 -3.36 -0.14
C ARG A 222 -10.69 -3.58 0.75
N LYS A 223 -11.60 -4.41 0.26
CA LYS A 223 -12.67 -4.97 1.08
C LYS A 223 -12.18 -6.28 1.67
N SER A 224 -12.14 -6.36 3.00
CA SER A 224 -11.95 -7.63 3.72
C SER A 224 -13.30 -8.15 4.19
N GLU A 225 -13.50 -9.47 4.17
CA GLU A 225 -14.72 -10.09 4.72
C GLU A 225 -14.76 -10.04 6.25
N LYS A 226 -13.59 -10.00 6.90
CA LYS A 226 -13.46 -10.06 8.37
C LYS A 226 -13.30 -8.71 9.06
N ASN A 227 -12.65 -7.76 8.39
CA ASN A 227 -12.15 -6.52 9.01
C ASN A 227 -12.68 -5.26 8.31
N GLY A 228 -13.85 -5.37 7.66
CA GLY A 228 -14.42 -4.28 6.88
C GLY A 228 -13.49 -3.72 5.77
N PRO A 229 -13.66 -2.43 5.42
CA PRO A 229 -12.82 -1.77 4.43
C PRO A 229 -11.48 -1.33 5.03
N GLN A 230 -10.39 -1.63 4.32
CA GLN A 230 -9.03 -1.35 4.78
C GLN A 230 -8.29 -0.46 3.78
N VAL A 231 -7.71 0.63 4.30
CA VAL A 231 -6.90 1.54 3.51
C VAL A 231 -5.47 1.02 3.48
N PHE A 232 -4.91 0.97 2.28
CA PHE A 232 -3.50 0.79 2.04
C PHE A 232 -2.89 2.14 1.69
N VAL A 233 -1.90 2.57 2.47
CA VAL A 233 -1.14 3.80 2.23
C VAL A 233 0.33 3.46 2.15
N TYR A 234 0.99 3.91 1.09
CA TYR A 234 2.44 3.78 0.96
C TYR A 234 3.03 4.96 0.18
N THR A 235 3.96 5.68 0.79
CA THR A 235 4.76 6.70 0.15
C THR A 235 6.05 6.11 -0.39
N VAL A 236 6.23 6.25 -1.69
CA VAL A 236 7.46 5.94 -2.40
C VAL A 236 8.33 7.21 -2.41
N ASP A 237 9.62 7.02 -2.16
CA ASP A 237 10.65 8.06 -2.31
C ASP A 237 11.62 7.59 -3.39
N SER A 238 11.60 8.25 -4.54
CA SER A 238 12.42 7.88 -5.70
C SER A 238 13.91 7.96 -5.41
N SER A 239 14.34 8.81 -4.46
CA SER A 239 15.74 8.89 -4.03
C SER A 239 16.21 7.64 -3.29
N ARG A 240 15.28 6.78 -2.85
CA ARG A 240 15.54 5.49 -2.21
C ARG A 240 15.45 4.30 -3.15
N LEU A 241 15.34 4.53 -4.47
CA LEU A 241 15.29 3.48 -5.48
C LEU A 241 16.62 3.43 -6.25
N PRO A 242 17.72 2.95 -5.63
CA PRO A 242 19.00 2.84 -6.32
C PRO A 242 18.91 1.84 -7.47
N MET A 243 19.66 2.14 -8.53
CA MET A 243 19.64 1.36 -9.77
C MET A 243 20.04 -0.11 -9.56
N ASP A 244 20.99 -0.34 -8.65
CA ASP A 244 21.45 -1.67 -8.24
C ASP A 244 20.35 -2.62 -7.74
N TRP A 245 19.23 -2.05 -7.29
CA TRP A 245 18.06 -2.79 -6.82
C TRP A 245 16.88 -2.74 -7.81
N SER A 246 17.11 -2.25 -9.02
CA SER A 246 16.19 -2.48 -10.14
C SER A 246 15.91 -3.97 -10.30
N GLU A 247 14.74 -4.31 -10.83
CA GLU A 247 14.35 -5.69 -11.05
C GLU A 247 15.34 -6.41 -11.98
N LYS A 248 15.85 -5.73 -13.01
CA LYS A 248 16.86 -6.29 -13.92
C LYS A 248 18.14 -6.69 -13.16
N HIS A 249 18.65 -5.82 -12.30
CA HIS A 249 19.89 -6.07 -11.54
C HIS A 249 19.68 -7.11 -10.45
N THR A 250 18.56 -7.02 -9.74
CA THR A 250 18.14 -8.01 -8.75
C THR A 250 18.04 -9.38 -9.40
N GLN A 251 17.31 -9.52 -10.52
CA GLN A 251 17.19 -10.81 -11.23
C GLN A 251 18.52 -11.34 -11.74
N LYS A 252 19.44 -10.48 -12.20
CA LYS A 252 20.79 -10.89 -12.59
C LYS A 252 21.55 -11.50 -11.40
N ARG A 253 21.61 -10.78 -10.26
CA ARG A 253 22.26 -11.26 -9.03
C ARG A 253 21.64 -12.57 -8.54
N LEU A 254 20.32 -12.67 -8.53
CA LEU A 254 19.63 -13.88 -8.07
C LEU A 254 19.92 -15.09 -8.97
N LYS A 255 20.09 -14.92 -10.29
CA LYS A 255 20.51 -16.01 -11.18
C LYS A 255 21.89 -16.56 -10.84
N GLU A 256 22.79 -15.72 -10.34
CA GLU A 256 24.14 -16.11 -9.94
C GLU A 256 24.15 -16.86 -8.60
N TRP A 257 23.23 -16.53 -7.68
CA TRP A 257 23.23 -17.06 -6.31
C TRP A 257 22.31 -18.26 -6.07
N ILE A 258 21.19 -18.34 -6.79
CA ILE A 258 20.19 -19.38 -6.56
C ILE A 258 19.61 -19.87 -7.88
N SER A 259 19.86 -21.16 -8.17
CA SER A 259 19.33 -21.84 -9.35
C SER A 259 17.86 -22.24 -9.14
N GLY A 260 17.18 -22.66 -10.22
CA GLY A 260 15.80 -23.12 -10.16
C GLY A 260 14.75 -22.00 -10.13
N LYS A 261 13.52 -22.36 -9.74
CA LYS A 261 12.42 -21.40 -9.63
C LYS A 261 12.60 -20.61 -8.34
N ARG A 262 12.75 -19.30 -8.46
CA ARG A 262 13.03 -18.40 -7.34
C ARG A 262 11.91 -17.39 -7.15
N GLU A 263 11.60 -17.09 -5.89
CA GLU A 263 10.60 -16.11 -5.52
C GLU A 263 11.13 -15.21 -4.40
N VAL A 264 10.96 -13.89 -4.57
CA VAL A 264 11.15 -12.94 -3.47
C VAL A 264 9.89 -12.99 -2.62
N VAL A 265 10.00 -13.56 -1.42
CA VAL A 265 8.85 -13.79 -0.53
C VAL A 265 8.73 -12.72 0.54
N PHE A 266 9.83 -12.02 0.84
CA PHE A 266 9.82 -10.88 1.74
C PHE A 266 10.83 -9.83 1.30
N GLN A 267 10.42 -8.57 1.38
CA GLN A 267 11.25 -7.40 1.14
C GLN A 267 10.98 -6.41 2.28
N GLY A 268 12.03 -6.03 3.01
CA GLY A 268 11.97 -5.00 4.03
C GLY A 268 11.80 -3.59 3.42
N ASP A 269 11.69 -2.59 4.28
CA ASP A 269 11.45 -1.22 3.85
C ASP A 269 12.60 -0.65 3.02
N TRP A 270 12.28 0.27 2.11
CA TRP A 270 13.29 0.92 1.27
C TRP A 270 14.11 1.96 2.03
N THR A 271 15.43 1.82 1.92
CA THR A 271 16.44 2.77 2.39
C THR A 271 17.21 3.36 1.20
N LYS A 272 18.09 4.35 1.45
CA LYS A 272 18.98 4.89 0.41
C LYS A 272 19.91 3.83 -0.21
N LYS A 273 20.17 2.71 0.47
CA LYS A 273 21.05 1.63 0.00
C LYS A 273 20.28 0.51 -0.71
N GLY A 274 18.96 0.48 -0.60
CA GLY A 274 18.10 -0.63 -1.03
C GLY A 274 17.11 -1.06 0.06
N PRO A 275 16.38 -2.17 -0.13
CA PRO A 275 15.53 -2.74 0.90
C PRO A 275 16.37 -3.16 2.11
N GLU A 276 15.88 -2.95 3.34
CA GLU A 276 16.58 -3.30 4.59
C GLU A 276 17.12 -4.74 4.57
N CYS A 277 16.29 -5.66 4.08
CA CYS A 277 16.65 -7.03 3.78
C CYS A 277 15.72 -7.61 2.71
N MET A 278 16.11 -8.72 2.11
CA MET A 278 15.31 -9.47 1.14
C MET A 278 15.47 -10.96 1.40
N LEU A 279 14.35 -11.68 1.50
CA LEU A 279 14.32 -13.13 1.58
C LEU A 279 13.86 -13.70 0.24
N VAL A 280 14.69 -14.56 -0.33
CA VAL A 280 14.41 -15.25 -1.59
C VAL A 280 14.45 -16.75 -1.35
N VAL A 281 13.42 -17.44 -1.83
CA VAL A 281 13.30 -18.90 -1.70
C VAL A 281 13.39 -19.58 -3.06
N ARG A 282 13.81 -20.84 -3.06
CA ARG A 282 13.90 -21.72 -4.22
C ARG A 282 12.93 -22.87 -4.08
N ASP A 283 12.19 -23.12 -5.17
CA ASP A 283 11.31 -24.26 -5.35
C ASP A 283 10.38 -24.47 -4.14
N ALA A 284 9.67 -23.40 -3.75
CA ALA A 284 8.68 -23.47 -2.67
C ALA A 284 7.58 -24.49 -3.01
N VAL A 285 7.37 -25.44 -2.10
CA VAL A 285 6.41 -26.56 -2.25
C VAL A 285 5.03 -26.11 -1.77
N TYR A 286 5.00 -25.47 -0.60
CA TYR A 286 3.84 -24.83 -0.01
C TYR A 286 4.29 -23.52 0.63
N SER A 287 3.48 -22.48 0.53
CA SER A 287 3.70 -21.25 1.26
C SER A 287 2.41 -20.57 1.68
N ARG A 288 2.49 -19.86 2.80
CA ARG A 288 1.48 -18.98 3.34
C ARG A 288 2.13 -17.66 3.71
N ILE A 289 1.44 -16.56 3.43
CA ILE A 289 1.80 -15.22 3.91
C ILE A 289 0.53 -14.67 4.55
N ASP A 290 0.61 -14.23 5.80
CA ASP A 290 -0.52 -13.68 6.57
C ASP A 290 -0.03 -12.49 7.41
N PRO A 291 0.14 -11.30 6.79
CA PRO A 291 0.71 -10.15 7.48
C PRO A 291 -0.18 -9.63 8.61
N GLN A 292 -1.49 -9.89 8.55
CA GLN A 292 -2.43 -9.51 9.62
C GLN A 292 -2.22 -10.39 10.86
N GLY A 293 -1.93 -11.68 10.66
CA GLY A 293 -1.49 -12.59 11.71
C GLY A 293 -0.01 -12.44 12.10
N GLY A 294 0.71 -11.47 11.52
CA GLY A 294 2.13 -11.25 11.75
C GLY A 294 3.05 -12.26 11.06
N ILE A 295 2.55 -13.05 10.11
CA ILE A 295 3.33 -14.01 9.33
C ILE A 295 3.77 -13.35 8.02
N GLY A 296 5.06 -13.02 7.94
CA GLY A 296 5.70 -12.52 6.73
C GLY A 296 5.94 -13.60 5.68
N TYR A 297 6.18 -14.84 6.11
CA TYR A 297 6.28 -16.03 5.26
C TYR A 297 6.24 -17.30 6.10
N GLU A 298 5.54 -18.33 5.65
CA GLU A 298 5.58 -19.68 6.21
C GLU A 298 5.63 -20.66 5.03
N GLY A 299 6.54 -21.63 5.03
CA GLY A 299 6.57 -22.60 3.94
C GLY A 299 7.78 -23.53 3.89
N GLU A 300 7.71 -24.52 3.01
CA GLU A 300 8.77 -25.49 2.75
C GLU A 300 9.45 -25.23 1.40
N VAL A 301 10.78 -25.23 1.39
CA VAL A 301 11.60 -24.77 0.26
C VAL A 301 12.84 -25.63 0.11
N LYS A 302 13.32 -25.82 -1.13
CA LYS A 302 14.58 -26.55 -1.38
C LYS A 302 15.83 -25.73 -1.06
N GLY A 303 15.68 -24.43 -0.82
CA GLY A 303 16.79 -23.54 -0.51
C GLY A 303 16.33 -22.11 -0.40
N PHE A 304 17.17 -21.26 0.18
CA PHE A 304 16.87 -19.85 0.35
C PHE A 304 18.15 -19.02 0.44
N ILE A 305 18.01 -17.71 0.23
CA ILE A 305 19.03 -16.72 0.54
C ILE A 305 18.41 -15.54 1.27
N LEU A 306 19.11 -15.06 2.29
CA LEU A 306 18.81 -13.82 3.00
C LEU A 306 19.85 -12.78 2.60
N ILE A 307 19.38 -11.68 2.01
CA ILE A 307 20.21 -10.61 1.47
C ILE A 307 20.03 -9.36 2.34
N ASN A 308 21.11 -8.65 2.62
CA ASN A 308 21.06 -7.38 3.36
C ASN A 308 20.87 -6.15 2.46
N SER A 309 20.74 -4.97 3.07
CA SER A 309 20.59 -3.70 2.36
C SER A 309 21.74 -3.31 1.43
N LEU A 310 22.92 -3.90 1.58
CA LEU A 310 24.05 -3.70 0.67
C LEU A 310 24.00 -4.64 -0.54
N GLY A 311 23.04 -5.57 -0.59
CA GLY A 311 22.93 -6.57 -1.63
C GLY A 311 23.83 -7.78 -1.39
N ASN A 312 24.40 -7.96 -0.20
CA ASN A 312 25.25 -9.11 0.10
C ASN A 312 24.42 -10.27 0.68
N VAL A 313 24.74 -11.50 0.29
CA VAL A 313 24.16 -12.71 0.88
C VAL A 313 24.67 -12.86 2.32
N GLN A 314 23.78 -12.75 3.30
CA GLN A 314 24.10 -12.99 4.70
C GLN A 314 24.00 -14.47 5.05
N TYR A 315 22.90 -15.12 4.67
CA TYR A 315 22.69 -16.55 4.92
C TYR A 315 22.17 -17.24 3.66
N ARG A 316 22.59 -18.47 3.44
CA ARG A 316 22.12 -19.35 2.36
C ARG A 316 21.84 -20.74 2.91
N GLY A 317 20.63 -21.25 2.69
CA GLY A 317 20.31 -22.66 2.87
C GLY A 317 20.46 -23.41 1.54
N ASN A 318 21.28 -24.45 1.50
CA ASN A 318 21.49 -25.31 0.33
C ASN A 318 21.80 -26.76 0.74
N THR A 319 22.23 -27.60 -0.22
CA THR A 319 22.53 -29.02 0.03
C THR A 319 23.70 -29.26 1.00
N ALA A 320 24.50 -28.23 1.29
CA ALA A 320 25.55 -28.27 2.31
C ALA A 320 25.05 -27.82 3.71
N GLY A 321 23.76 -27.59 3.87
CA GLY A 321 23.19 -26.98 5.06
C GLY A 321 23.24 -25.45 5.01
N LEU A 322 23.30 -24.82 6.18
CA LEU A 322 23.23 -23.38 6.31
C LEU A 322 24.62 -22.72 6.28
N VAL A 323 24.80 -21.75 5.38
CA VAL A 323 26.07 -21.05 5.13
C VAL A 323 25.93 -19.56 5.43
N TYR A 324 26.80 -19.02 6.29
CA TYR A 324 26.92 -17.60 6.59
C TYR A 324 27.96 -16.92 5.67
N LYS A 325 27.58 -15.77 5.10
CA LYS A 325 28.40 -14.93 4.20
C LYS A 325 29.10 -15.72 3.09
N GLU A 326 28.43 -16.77 2.60
CA GLU A 326 28.93 -17.68 1.56
C GLU A 326 30.25 -18.41 1.87
N LYS A 327 30.73 -18.35 3.13
CA LYS A 327 32.06 -18.85 3.50
C LYS A 327 32.02 -19.90 4.61
N VAL A 328 31.11 -19.75 5.58
CA VAL A 328 31.15 -20.52 6.82
C VAL A 328 29.88 -21.36 6.94
N ARG A 329 30.02 -22.69 6.97
CA ARG A 329 28.91 -23.57 7.38
C ARG A 329 28.65 -23.35 8.87
N LEU A 330 27.43 -23.01 9.23
CA LEU A 330 27.09 -22.78 10.64
C LEU A 330 27.17 -24.06 11.47
N ASP A 331 26.86 -25.20 10.87
CA ASP A 331 27.10 -26.51 11.48
C ASP A 331 27.82 -27.43 10.49
N PRO A 332 29.15 -27.59 10.62
CA PRO A 332 29.91 -28.47 9.74
C PRO A 332 29.67 -29.96 10.03
N THR A 333 29.09 -30.31 11.19
CA THR A 333 28.88 -31.71 11.61
C THR A 333 27.71 -32.37 10.89
N ILE A 334 26.74 -31.58 10.43
CA ILE A 334 25.63 -32.06 9.61
C ILE A 334 26.19 -32.49 8.23
N PRO A 335 25.95 -33.73 7.76
CA PRO A 335 26.39 -34.16 6.43
C PRO A 335 25.75 -33.33 5.31
N LYS A 336 26.42 -33.28 4.16
CA LYS A 336 25.81 -32.70 2.95
C LYS A 336 24.83 -33.71 2.36
N SER A 337 23.67 -33.24 1.90
CA SER A 337 22.67 -34.07 1.23
C SER A 337 21.94 -33.25 0.16
N ASP A 338 21.80 -33.83 -1.04
CA ASP A 338 21.02 -33.21 -2.13
C ASP A 338 19.51 -33.24 -1.87
N GLU A 339 19.07 -34.01 -0.88
CA GLU A 339 17.69 -34.13 -0.40
C GLU A 339 17.38 -33.13 0.75
N THR A 340 18.38 -32.35 1.17
CA THR A 340 18.20 -31.30 2.19
C THR A 340 17.19 -30.28 1.70
N HIS A 341 16.20 -29.98 2.54
CA HIS A 341 15.24 -28.91 2.32
C HIS A 341 14.95 -28.20 3.66
N TYR A 342 14.13 -27.16 3.60
CA TYR A 342 13.95 -26.24 4.72
C TYR A 342 12.49 -25.92 4.94
N ARG A 343 12.07 -25.93 6.21
CA ARG A 343 10.81 -25.33 6.64
C ARG A 343 11.13 -23.97 7.27
N MET A 344 10.44 -22.92 6.82
CA MET A 344 10.72 -21.55 7.23
C MET A 344 9.49 -20.88 7.79
N LEU A 345 9.67 -20.07 8.84
CA LEU A 345 8.67 -19.17 9.40
C LEU A 345 9.31 -17.80 9.64
N LEU A 346 8.94 -16.81 8.84
CA LEU A 346 9.22 -15.41 9.07
C LEU A 346 7.99 -14.77 9.72
N THR A 347 8.15 -14.27 10.94
CA THR A 347 7.19 -13.38 11.58
C THR A 347 7.64 -11.93 11.46
N VAL A 348 6.71 -11.04 11.21
CA VAL A 348 6.91 -9.60 11.06
C VAL A 348 5.86 -8.90 11.87
N GLY A 349 6.29 -8.07 12.80
CA GLY A 349 5.42 -7.29 13.66
C GLY A 349 6.18 -6.14 14.30
N ARG A 350 5.64 -5.66 15.41
CA ARG A 350 6.25 -4.65 16.27
C ARG A 350 6.14 -5.10 17.71
N ASN A 351 7.15 -4.75 18.50
CA ASN A 351 7.11 -4.97 19.94
C ASN A 351 6.25 -3.88 20.63
N LYS A 352 6.11 -3.97 21.97
CA LYS A 352 5.34 -2.99 22.76
C LYS A 352 5.89 -1.56 22.69
N SER A 353 7.17 -1.37 22.36
CA SER A 353 7.78 -0.05 22.16
C SER A 353 7.58 0.48 20.74
N GLY A 354 6.87 -0.25 19.87
CA GLY A 354 6.64 0.13 18.48
C GLY A 354 7.82 -0.13 17.54
N SER A 355 8.94 -0.68 18.04
CA SER A 355 10.12 -1.04 17.24
C SER A 355 9.81 -2.26 16.37
N LYS A 356 10.47 -2.34 15.21
CA LYS A 356 10.27 -3.44 14.26
C LYS A 356 10.75 -4.75 14.87
N GLU A 357 9.87 -5.73 14.95
CA GLU A 357 10.22 -7.09 15.37
C GLU A 357 10.05 -8.03 14.20
N ARG A 358 11.15 -8.67 13.79
CA ARG A 358 11.11 -9.74 12.78
C ARG A 358 11.87 -10.92 13.33
N ASN A 359 11.25 -12.09 13.29
CA ASN A 359 11.90 -13.34 13.68
C ASN A 359 11.83 -14.31 12.51
N LEU A 360 12.95 -14.89 12.13
CA LEU A 360 13.03 -15.93 11.13
C LEU A 360 13.43 -17.23 11.81
N THR A 361 12.58 -18.25 11.73
CA THR A 361 12.90 -19.61 12.15
C THR A 361 13.07 -20.47 10.90
N VAL A 362 14.10 -21.29 10.88
CA VAL A 362 14.39 -22.23 9.79
C VAL A 362 14.76 -23.57 10.37
N ASP A 363 13.95 -24.57 10.05
CA ASP A 363 14.27 -25.98 10.29
C ASP A 363 14.95 -26.53 9.04
N GLN A 364 16.13 -27.12 9.22
CA GLN A 364 16.78 -27.95 8.19
C GLN A 364 16.24 -29.38 8.31
N LEU A 365 15.65 -29.86 7.23
CA LEU A 365 15.03 -31.17 7.13
C LEU A 365 15.91 -32.12 6.31
N ASP A 366 15.92 -33.39 6.69
CA ASP A 366 16.51 -34.47 5.88
C ASP A 366 15.52 -35.05 4.87
N LYS A 367 15.86 -36.18 4.26
CA LYS A 367 15.02 -36.85 3.25
C LYS A 367 13.74 -37.49 3.81
N GLU A 368 13.69 -37.70 5.12
CA GLU A 368 12.58 -38.34 5.84
C GLU A 368 11.71 -37.28 6.53
N ASP A 369 11.87 -36.01 6.13
CA ASP A 369 11.23 -34.82 6.68
C ASP A 369 11.50 -34.63 8.19
N GLN A 370 12.58 -35.21 8.71
CA GLN A 370 12.98 -35.06 10.11
C GLN A 370 13.80 -33.79 10.30
N VAL A 371 13.54 -33.07 11.39
CA VAL A 371 14.30 -31.87 11.76
C VAL A 371 15.69 -32.29 12.22
N VAL A 372 16.70 -31.95 11.42
CA VAL A 372 18.11 -32.14 11.77
C VAL A 372 18.58 -31.00 12.68
N ARG A 373 18.15 -29.77 12.39
CA ARG A 373 18.54 -28.58 13.14
C ARG A 373 17.56 -27.43 12.94
N THR A 374 17.26 -26.71 14.00
CA THR A 374 16.53 -25.44 13.96
C THR A 374 17.48 -24.26 14.13
N TYR A 375 17.25 -23.21 13.36
CA TYR A 375 17.97 -21.94 13.43
C TYR A 375 16.98 -20.80 13.62
N GLU A 376 17.27 -19.90 14.55
CA GLU A 376 16.41 -18.75 14.83
C GLU A 376 17.21 -17.46 14.69
N TRP A 377 16.67 -16.50 13.95
CA TRP A 377 17.21 -15.16 13.85
C TRP A 377 16.22 -14.12 14.35
N LYS A 378 16.75 -13.10 15.03
CA LYS A 378 16.02 -11.87 15.34
C LYS A 378 16.58 -10.72 14.53
N TRP A 379 15.70 -9.87 14.01
CA TRP A 379 16.10 -8.60 13.42
C TRP A 379 16.71 -7.68 14.48
N ASN A 380 17.92 -7.20 14.21
CA ASN A 380 18.57 -6.15 14.98
C ASN A 380 18.46 -4.84 14.18
N GLU A 381 17.65 -3.91 14.69
CA GLU A 381 17.36 -2.64 14.02
C GLU A 381 18.59 -1.73 13.95
N GLU A 382 19.40 -1.69 15.01
CA GLU A 382 20.63 -0.87 15.06
C GLU A 382 21.66 -1.31 14.02
N ARG A 383 21.81 -2.62 13.83
CA ARG A 383 22.74 -3.19 12.83
C ARG A 383 22.11 -3.34 11.44
N GLY A 384 20.79 -3.25 11.34
CA GLY A 384 20.05 -3.47 10.09
C GLY A 384 20.24 -4.88 9.52
N GLU A 385 20.31 -5.91 10.38
CA GLU A 385 20.51 -7.30 9.96
C GLU A 385 19.86 -8.33 10.89
N PHE A 386 19.68 -9.55 10.36
CA PHE A 386 19.26 -10.70 11.14
C PHE A 386 20.42 -11.30 11.93
N GLN A 387 20.27 -11.39 13.25
CA GLN A 387 21.23 -11.99 14.16
C GLN A 387 20.73 -13.35 14.63
N LEU A 388 21.57 -14.36 14.45
CA LEU A 388 21.30 -15.72 14.92
C LEU A 388 21.22 -15.69 16.45
N ARG A 389 20.13 -16.18 17.03
CA ARG A 389 20.03 -16.46 18.46
C ARG A 389 20.85 -17.71 18.75
N GLU A 390 21.58 -17.72 19.87
CA GLU A 390 22.33 -18.91 20.28
C GLU A 390 21.43 -20.14 20.23
N THR A 391 21.84 -21.15 19.45
CA THR A 391 21.01 -22.34 19.23
C THR A 391 21.04 -23.18 20.49
N GLN A 392 19.89 -23.34 21.15
CA GLN A 392 19.75 -24.44 22.10
C GLN A 392 19.87 -25.75 21.31
N ARG A 393 20.82 -26.60 21.70
CA ARG A 393 20.90 -27.97 21.18
C ARG A 393 19.70 -28.72 21.75
N SER A 394 18.77 -29.14 20.88
CA SER A 394 17.74 -30.13 21.21
C SER A 394 18.38 -31.48 21.52
#